data_AF-A0A1J4KB27-F1
#
_entry.id   AF-A0A1J4KB27-F1
#
_cell.length_a   1.000
_cell.length_b   1.000
_cell.length_c   1.000
_cell.angle_alpha   90.00
_cell.angle_beta   90.00
_cell.angle_gamma   90.00
#
_symmetry.space_group_name_H-M   'P 1'
#
loop_
_entity.id
_entity.type
_entity.pdbx_description
1 polymer ?
#
loop_
_entity_poly.entity_id
_entity_poly.type
_entity_poly.pdbx_seq_one_letter_code
_entity_poly.pdbx_strand_id
1 'polypeptide(L)'
;MNLLTHSETRAMNAMYGFEKECTTKYNRNVYEAFAEFFNTLPIGHVLNGKVLVVHGGLSDSTMTIEKVNASNRFCQPPEQGIINDVLWADPMDSPGLAPSPRGITRTFGPDVTQRVLSNNNLSYLVRSHQVQENGYLLQHNRKCITVFSAPNYIGSMQNKGAICDFTFDADGSISDGPTFVTFGARPIPRMYPPMKFSPFGSMF
;
A
#
# COMPACT_ATOMS: atom_id res chain seq x y z
N MET A 1 7.56 -9.32 1.96
CA MET A 1 8.11 -8.54 0.83
C MET A 1 7.97 -7.07 1.17
N ASN A 2 8.98 -6.26 0.91
CA ASN A 2 8.91 -4.81 1.14
C ASN A 2 8.61 -4.09 -0.18
N LEU A 3 7.65 -3.17 -0.15
CA LEU A 3 7.21 -2.36 -1.28
C LEU A 3 7.38 -0.89 -0.90
N LEU A 4 7.68 -0.05 -1.89
CA LEU A 4 7.54 1.39 -1.73
C LEU A 4 6.08 1.71 -1.43
N THR A 5 5.88 2.59 -0.47
CA THR A 5 4.59 3.10 -0.03
C THR A 5 4.58 4.62 -0.11
N HIS A 6 3.40 5.22 -0.14
CA HIS A 6 3.26 6.68 -0.05
C HIS A 6 4.02 7.30 1.14
N SER A 7 4.08 6.60 2.27
CA SER A 7 4.71 7.01 3.52
C SER A 7 6.24 7.02 3.48
N GLU A 8 6.86 6.43 2.46
CA GLU A 8 8.32 6.38 2.26
C GLU A 8 8.82 7.48 1.32
N THR A 9 8.06 8.58 1.22
CA THR A 9 8.45 9.78 0.47
C THR A 9 8.93 10.87 1.42
N ARG A 10 9.82 11.76 0.96
CA ARG A 10 10.35 12.87 1.76
C ARG A 10 9.25 13.77 2.29
N ALA A 11 8.25 14.05 1.46
CA ALA A 11 7.08 14.86 1.85
C ALA A 11 6.33 14.24 3.04
N MET A 12 6.03 12.93 2.97
CA MET A 12 5.34 12.23 4.05
C MET A 12 6.24 12.04 5.28
N ASN A 13 7.54 11.82 5.11
CA ASN A 13 8.48 11.67 6.22
C ASN A 13 8.61 12.96 7.05
N ALA A 14 8.66 14.12 6.38
CA ALA A 14 8.67 15.42 7.03
C ALA A 14 7.36 15.68 7.78
N MET A 15 6.23 15.35 7.14
CA MET A 15 4.89 15.62 7.66
C MET A 15 4.47 14.70 8.81
N TYR A 16 4.80 13.41 8.73
CA TYR A 16 4.32 12.38 9.68
C TYR A 16 5.39 11.90 10.68
N GLY A 17 6.57 12.51 10.65
CA GLY A 17 7.52 12.46 11.75
C GLY A 17 8.73 11.53 11.57
N PHE A 18 8.81 10.74 10.49
CA PHE A 18 9.97 9.84 10.27
C PHE A 18 11.28 10.61 10.11
N GLU A 19 11.26 11.75 9.39
CA GLU A 19 12.44 12.61 9.24
C GLU A 19 12.92 13.15 10.59
N LYS A 20 11.98 13.66 11.39
CA LYS A 20 12.29 14.23 12.69
C LYS A 20 12.74 13.17 13.68
N GLU A 21 12.15 11.97 13.64
CA GLU A 21 12.54 10.83 14.45
C GLU A 21 13.99 10.39 14.12
N CYS A 22 14.31 10.20 12.84
CA CYS A 22 15.64 9.80 12.40
C CYS A 22 16.70 10.83 12.79
N THR A 23 16.43 12.12 12.55
CA THR A 23 17.37 13.20 12.87
C THR A 23 17.55 13.41 14.36
N THR A 24 16.53 13.12 15.19
CA THR A 24 16.61 13.24 16.65
C THR A 24 17.30 12.04 17.30
N LYS A 25 17.02 10.82 16.83
CA LYS A 25 17.61 9.59 17.39
C LYS A 25 19.02 9.31 16.85
N TYR A 26 19.32 9.78 15.64
CA TYR A 26 20.60 9.59 14.96
C TYR A 26 21.13 10.94 14.46
N ASN A 27 21.10 11.18 13.14
CA ASN A 27 21.53 12.42 12.52
C ASN A 27 20.93 12.56 11.11
N ARG A 28 21.23 13.68 10.43
CA ARG A 28 20.74 13.96 9.07
C ARG A 28 21.20 12.95 8.04
N ASN A 29 22.45 12.50 8.10
CA ASN A 29 23.02 11.58 7.11
C ASN A 29 22.28 10.23 7.10
N VAL A 30 21.86 9.74 8.27
CA VAL A 30 21.04 8.52 8.38
C VAL A 30 19.69 8.69 7.69
N TYR A 31 19.02 9.83 7.88
CA TYR A 31 17.76 10.11 7.19
C TYR A 31 17.96 10.19 5.67
N GLU A 32 19.00 10.88 5.21
CA GLU A 32 19.29 10.97 3.77
C GLU A 32 19.55 9.58 3.16
N ALA A 33 20.28 8.72 3.86
CA ALA A 33 20.50 7.34 3.43
C ALA A 33 19.18 6.54 3.33
N PHE A 34 18.25 6.71 4.29
CA PHE A 34 16.92 6.11 4.18
C PHE A 34 16.12 6.67 3.00
N ALA A 35 16.14 7.99 2.80
CA ALA A 35 15.42 8.64 1.71
C ALA A 35 15.95 8.22 0.33
N GLU A 36 17.25 8.02 0.20
CA GLU A 36 17.86 7.44 -1.01
C GLU A 36 17.48 5.97 -1.17
N PHE A 37 17.54 5.18 -0.10
CA PHE A 37 17.14 3.78 -0.12
C PHE A 37 15.67 3.60 -0.53
N PHE A 38 14.76 4.45 -0.04
CA PHE A 38 13.34 4.37 -0.42
C PHE A 38 13.12 4.54 -1.93
N ASN A 39 13.90 5.39 -2.60
CA ASN A 39 13.84 5.52 -4.07
C ASN A 39 14.24 4.22 -4.82
N THR A 40 14.85 3.25 -4.14
CA THR A 40 15.24 1.96 -4.74
C THR A 40 14.20 0.86 -4.57
N LEU A 41 13.21 1.05 -3.68
CA LEU A 41 12.21 0.05 -3.37
C LEU A 41 11.31 -0.27 -4.58
N PRO A 42 10.91 -1.54 -4.77
CA PRO A 42 9.95 -1.92 -5.80
C PRO A 42 8.56 -1.35 -5.49
N ILE A 43 7.81 -0.95 -6.51
CA ILE A 43 6.45 -0.37 -6.37
C ILE A 43 5.33 -1.40 -6.52
N GLY A 44 5.67 -2.61 -6.98
CA GLY A 44 4.74 -3.73 -7.09
C GLY A 44 5.48 -5.05 -7.19
N HIS A 45 4.79 -6.15 -6.87
CA HIS A 45 5.25 -7.52 -7.08
C HIS A 45 4.18 -8.30 -7.85
N VAL A 46 4.61 -9.26 -8.66
CA VAL A 46 3.72 -10.27 -9.25
C VAL A 46 4.10 -11.63 -8.70
N LEU A 47 3.21 -12.25 -7.92
CA LEU A 47 3.44 -13.56 -7.32
C LEU A 47 2.97 -14.63 -8.28
N ASN A 48 3.91 -15.48 -8.68
CA ASN A 48 3.69 -16.63 -9.55
C ASN A 48 2.92 -16.33 -10.85
N GLY A 49 3.02 -15.11 -11.36
CA GLY A 49 2.25 -14.66 -12.53
C GLY A 49 0.74 -14.57 -12.32
N LYS A 50 0.24 -14.64 -11.08
CA LYS A 50 -1.20 -14.67 -10.77
C LYS A 50 -1.68 -13.57 -9.83
N VAL A 51 -0.84 -13.05 -8.95
CA VAL A 51 -1.26 -12.06 -7.94
C VAL A 51 -0.42 -10.81 -8.07
N LEU A 52 -1.05 -9.68 -8.41
CA LEU A 52 -0.41 -8.37 -8.36
C LEU A 52 -0.52 -7.80 -6.94
N VAL A 53 0.61 -7.40 -6.37
CA VAL A 53 0.69 -6.76 -5.06
C VAL A 53 1.23 -5.35 -5.25
N VAL A 54 0.47 -4.34 -4.81
CA VAL A 54 0.85 -2.91 -4.82
C VAL A 54 0.47 -2.28 -3.48
N HIS A 55 0.92 -1.07 -3.17
CA HIS A 55 0.52 -0.42 -1.91
C HIS A 55 -0.88 0.21 -2.00
N GLY A 56 -1.09 1.05 -3.02
CA GLY A 56 -2.32 1.79 -3.28
C GLY A 56 -3.29 0.99 -4.14
N GLY A 57 -3.16 1.08 -5.46
CA GLY A 57 -4.15 0.50 -6.36
C GLY A 57 -3.82 0.58 -7.84
N LEU A 58 -4.84 0.79 -8.66
CA LEU A 58 -4.75 0.77 -10.12
C LEU A 58 -4.96 2.17 -10.72
N SER A 59 -4.28 2.45 -11.85
CA SER A 59 -4.39 3.74 -12.54
C SER A 59 -5.61 3.82 -13.47
N ASP A 60 -5.70 2.97 -14.49
CA ASP A 60 -6.87 2.88 -15.35
C ASP A 60 -6.98 1.48 -15.97
N SER A 61 -8.04 1.25 -16.75
CA SER A 61 -8.29 -0.04 -17.39
C SER A 61 -7.25 -0.45 -18.44
N THR A 62 -6.35 0.46 -18.85
CA THR A 62 -5.27 0.23 -19.80
C THR A 62 -3.92 -0.03 -19.13
N MET A 63 -3.87 -0.03 -17.80
CA MET A 63 -2.67 -0.32 -17.01
C MET A 63 -2.17 -1.74 -17.33
N THR A 64 -0.86 -1.84 -17.64
CA THR A 64 -0.16 -3.12 -17.78
C THR A 64 1.11 -3.14 -16.95
N ILE A 65 1.61 -4.32 -16.61
CA ILE A 65 2.85 -4.48 -15.86
C ILE A 65 4.04 -3.90 -16.64
N GLU A 66 4.04 -3.98 -17.96
CA GLU A 66 5.08 -3.40 -18.81
C GLU A 66 5.11 -1.87 -18.70
N LYS A 67 3.94 -1.21 -18.70
CA LYS A 67 3.86 0.25 -18.50
C LYS A 67 4.37 0.67 -17.12
N VAL A 68 4.08 -0.12 -16.08
CA VAL A 68 4.61 0.13 -14.73
C VAL A 68 6.14 -0.01 -14.74
N ASN A 69 6.67 -1.09 -15.31
CA ASN A 69 8.11 -1.36 -15.37
C ASN A 69 8.89 -0.36 -16.22
N ALA A 70 8.28 0.22 -17.25
CA ALA A 70 8.90 1.25 -18.08
C ALA A 70 9.04 2.61 -17.38
N SER A 71 8.36 2.82 -16.25
CA SER A 71 8.39 4.08 -15.52
C SER A 71 9.67 4.23 -14.68
N ASN A 72 10.29 5.40 -14.71
CA ASN A 72 11.45 5.68 -13.84
C ASN A 72 10.98 5.86 -12.39
N ARG A 73 11.32 4.90 -11.54
CA ARG A 73 10.98 4.92 -10.10
C ARG A 73 12.12 5.36 -9.18
N PHE A 74 13.34 5.55 -9.70
CA PHE A 74 14.52 5.92 -8.90
C PHE A 74 14.54 7.42 -8.56
N CYS A 75 13.41 7.92 -8.10
CA CYS A 75 13.17 9.31 -7.74
C CYS A 75 12.00 9.38 -6.76
N GLN A 76 11.73 10.58 -6.24
CA GLN A 76 10.49 10.82 -5.51
C GLN A 76 9.30 10.57 -6.45
N PRO A 77 8.23 9.90 -5.97
CA PRO A 77 7.05 9.65 -6.78
C PRO A 77 6.49 10.95 -7.37
N PRO A 78 6.11 10.96 -8.66
CA PRO A 78 5.44 12.11 -9.25
C PRO A 78 4.08 12.34 -8.58
N GLU A 79 3.56 13.57 -8.67
CA GLU A 79 2.24 13.91 -8.12
C GLU A 79 1.08 13.31 -8.93
N GLN A 80 1.34 12.80 -10.14
CA GLN A 80 0.35 12.23 -11.05
C GLN A 80 0.95 11.07 -11.86
N GLY A 81 0.07 10.26 -12.47
CA GLY A 81 0.44 9.17 -13.36
C GLY A 81 0.52 7.80 -12.67
N ILE A 82 1.01 6.81 -13.40
CA ILE A 82 0.90 5.39 -13.02
C ILE A 82 1.62 5.05 -11.71
N ILE A 83 2.81 5.61 -11.45
CA ILE A 83 3.54 5.40 -10.19
C ILE A 83 2.73 5.97 -9.03
N ASN A 84 2.19 7.18 -9.19
CA ASN A 84 1.39 7.82 -8.16
C ASN A 84 0.15 6.99 -7.82
N ASP A 85 -0.59 6.54 -8.83
CA ASP A 85 -1.80 5.74 -8.63
C ASP A 85 -1.48 4.36 -8.00
N VAL A 86 -0.38 3.73 -8.37
CA VAL A 86 0.09 2.48 -7.73
C VAL A 86 0.36 2.65 -6.24
N LEU A 87 0.76 3.85 -5.80
CA LEU A 87 1.06 4.15 -4.40
C LEU A 87 -0.14 4.72 -3.62
N TRP A 88 -1.10 5.37 -4.28
CA TRP A 88 -2.14 6.15 -3.61
C TRP A 88 -3.58 5.78 -3.96
N ALA A 89 -3.85 5.17 -5.12
CA ALA A 89 -5.22 4.94 -5.57
C ALA A 89 -5.98 3.99 -4.63
N ASP A 90 -7.27 4.23 -4.47
CA ASP A 90 -8.15 3.45 -3.60
C ASP A 90 -9.28 2.76 -4.40
N PRO A 91 -9.70 1.53 -4.03
CA PRO A 91 -10.87 0.90 -4.64
C PRO A 91 -12.16 1.64 -4.27
N MET A 92 -13.17 1.60 -5.15
CA MET A 92 -14.52 2.05 -4.88
C MET A 92 -15.56 1.03 -5.36
N ASP A 93 -16.73 0.99 -4.74
CA ASP A 93 -17.72 -0.04 -5.05
C ASP A 93 -18.44 0.20 -6.40
N SER A 94 -18.51 1.47 -6.83
CA SER A 94 -19.11 1.86 -8.11
C SER A 94 -18.18 1.56 -9.29
N PRO A 95 -18.71 1.20 -10.48
CA PRO A 95 -17.91 1.07 -11.69
C PRO A 95 -17.26 2.38 -12.14
N GLY A 96 -16.16 2.26 -12.89
CA GLY A 96 -15.45 3.36 -13.54
C GLY A 96 -14.26 3.89 -12.74
N LEU A 97 -13.95 5.16 -12.96
CA LEU A 97 -12.92 5.92 -12.25
C LEU A 97 -13.56 7.18 -11.65
N ALA A 98 -13.14 7.58 -10.46
CA ALA A 98 -13.55 8.85 -9.86
C ALA A 98 -12.36 9.56 -9.19
N PRO A 99 -12.43 10.87 -8.93
CA PRO A 99 -11.42 11.56 -8.15
C PRO A 99 -11.32 10.98 -6.73
N SER A 100 -10.09 10.83 -6.22
CA SER A 100 -9.90 10.38 -4.84
C SER A 100 -10.24 11.49 -3.85
N PRO A 101 -10.90 11.17 -2.72
CA PRO A 101 -11.10 12.14 -1.63
C PRO A 101 -9.78 12.64 -1.03
N ARG A 102 -8.65 11.98 -1.32
CA ARG A 102 -7.30 12.40 -0.94
C ARG A 102 -6.75 13.54 -1.81
N GLY A 103 -7.40 13.88 -2.92
CA GLY A 103 -7.05 14.98 -3.81
C GLY A 103 -5.86 14.74 -4.74
N ILE A 104 -5.03 13.75 -4.46
CA ILE A 104 -3.76 13.50 -5.16
C ILE A 104 -3.78 12.29 -6.09
N THR A 105 -4.93 11.63 -6.26
CA THR A 105 -5.07 10.43 -7.12
C THR A 105 -6.56 10.22 -7.45
N ARG A 106 -6.90 9.00 -7.86
CA ARG A 106 -8.22 8.53 -8.26
C ARG A 106 -8.66 7.33 -7.43
N THR A 107 -9.94 7.01 -7.51
CA THR A 107 -10.51 5.73 -7.12
C THR A 107 -10.86 4.90 -8.35
N PHE A 108 -10.85 3.57 -8.20
CA PHE A 108 -11.11 2.64 -9.29
C PHE A 108 -12.16 1.59 -8.92
N GLY A 109 -13.05 1.32 -9.86
CA GLY A 109 -14.15 0.39 -9.68
C GLY A 109 -13.82 -1.08 -9.96
N PRO A 110 -14.83 -1.96 -9.79
CA PRO A 110 -14.71 -3.39 -10.05
C PRO A 110 -14.41 -3.72 -11.53
N ASP A 111 -14.93 -2.93 -12.47
CA ASP A 111 -14.69 -3.08 -13.91
C ASP A 111 -13.24 -2.77 -14.30
N VAL A 112 -12.63 -1.76 -13.69
CA VAL A 112 -11.21 -1.44 -13.88
C VAL A 112 -10.35 -2.59 -13.35
N THR A 113 -10.66 -3.09 -12.15
CA THR A 113 -9.95 -4.24 -11.56
C THR A 113 -10.05 -5.46 -12.46
N GLN A 114 -11.25 -5.79 -12.92
CA GLN A 114 -11.46 -6.93 -13.81
C GLN A 114 -10.66 -6.80 -15.11
N ARG A 115 -10.67 -5.62 -15.75
CA ARG A 115 -9.94 -5.39 -17.01
C ARG A 115 -8.44 -5.49 -16.82
N VAL A 116 -7.88 -4.85 -15.80
CA VAL A 116 -6.43 -4.91 -15.54
C VAL A 116 -5.99 -6.34 -15.23
N LEU A 117 -6.73 -7.07 -14.39
CA LEU A 117 -6.39 -8.45 -14.09
C LEU A 117 -6.44 -9.34 -15.35
N SER A 118 -7.50 -9.24 -16.15
CA SER A 118 -7.62 -10.00 -17.40
C SER A 118 -6.51 -9.65 -18.40
N ASN A 119 -6.23 -8.36 -18.62
CA ASN A 119 -5.23 -7.91 -19.61
C ASN A 119 -3.81 -8.36 -19.25
N ASN A 120 -3.53 -8.58 -17.96
CA ASN A 120 -2.22 -9.00 -17.47
C ASN A 120 -2.18 -10.49 -17.09
N ASN A 121 -3.23 -11.27 -17.40
CA ASN A 121 -3.37 -12.69 -17.05
C ASN A 121 -3.23 -12.98 -15.53
N LEU A 122 -3.78 -12.08 -14.70
CA LEU A 122 -3.76 -12.16 -13.24
C LEU A 122 -5.12 -12.58 -12.68
N SER A 123 -5.11 -13.11 -11.47
CA SER A 123 -6.28 -13.58 -10.72
C SER A 123 -6.71 -12.61 -9.62
N TYR A 124 -5.74 -12.01 -8.92
CA TYR A 124 -5.99 -11.14 -7.76
C TYR A 124 -5.12 -9.88 -7.76
N LEU A 125 -5.69 -8.82 -7.22
CA LEU A 125 -5.00 -7.61 -6.77
C LEU A 125 -4.97 -7.63 -5.24
N VAL A 126 -3.78 -7.56 -4.66
CA VAL A 126 -3.56 -7.34 -3.23
C VAL A 126 -3.01 -5.94 -3.03
N ARG A 127 -3.60 -5.21 -2.09
CA ARG A 127 -3.21 -3.84 -1.74
C ARG A 127 -3.28 -3.59 -0.24
N SER A 128 -2.80 -2.43 0.21
CA SER A 128 -2.75 -2.07 1.63
C SER A 128 -3.44 -0.74 1.92
N HIS A 129 -2.71 0.38 1.98
CA HIS A 129 -3.09 1.83 2.06
C HIS A 129 -4.34 2.33 2.87
N GLN A 130 -5.30 1.50 3.29
CA GLN A 130 -6.54 1.85 3.98
C GLN A 130 -6.69 0.93 5.18
N VAL A 131 -6.97 1.53 6.34
CA VAL A 131 -7.23 0.79 7.58
C VAL A 131 -8.47 -0.08 7.40
N GLN A 132 -8.43 -1.31 7.89
CA GLN A 132 -9.55 -2.23 7.88
C GLN A 132 -9.80 -2.75 9.29
N GLU A 133 -11.05 -2.73 9.76
CA GLU A 133 -11.43 -3.12 11.12
C GLU A 133 -10.93 -4.53 11.47
N ASN A 134 -11.12 -5.49 10.57
CA ASN A 134 -10.66 -6.87 10.74
C ASN A 134 -9.26 -7.13 10.17
N GLY A 135 -8.52 -6.08 9.80
CA GLY A 135 -7.21 -6.15 9.18
C GLY A 135 -7.23 -6.46 7.69
N TYR A 136 -8.37 -6.84 7.10
CA TYR A 136 -8.50 -7.03 5.66
C TYR A 136 -9.92 -6.75 5.16
N LEU A 137 -10.07 -6.55 3.85
CA LEU A 137 -11.34 -6.38 3.15
C LEU A 137 -11.26 -6.96 1.73
N LEU A 138 -12.33 -7.64 1.30
CA LEU A 138 -12.47 -8.21 -0.04
C LEU A 138 -13.49 -7.38 -0.83
N GLN A 139 -13.03 -6.75 -1.91
CA GLN A 139 -13.83 -5.95 -2.83
C GLN A 139 -13.74 -6.49 -4.26
N HIS A 140 -14.56 -5.92 -5.14
CA HIS A 140 -14.54 -6.19 -6.59
C HIS A 140 -14.64 -7.67 -6.91
N ASN A 141 -15.74 -8.30 -6.47
CA ASN A 141 -15.97 -9.74 -6.59
C ASN A 141 -14.85 -10.57 -5.96
N ARG A 142 -14.34 -10.12 -4.81
CA ARG A 142 -13.26 -10.72 -4.03
C ARG A 142 -11.90 -10.76 -4.74
N LYS A 143 -11.74 -10.03 -5.85
CA LYS A 143 -10.49 -9.94 -6.62
C LYS A 143 -9.58 -8.80 -6.18
N CYS A 144 -10.13 -7.77 -5.53
CA CYS A 144 -9.35 -6.69 -4.90
C CYS A 144 -9.32 -6.92 -3.39
N ILE A 145 -8.13 -7.19 -2.86
CA ILE A 145 -7.92 -7.56 -1.47
C ILE A 145 -7.14 -6.45 -0.79
N THR A 146 -7.75 -5.79 0.18
CA THR A 146 -7.08 -4.84 1.06
C THR A 146 -6.58 -5.58 2.29
N VAL A 147 -5.28 -5.48 2.61
CA VAL A 147 -4.65 -6.07 3.80
C VAL A 147 -3.92 -4.96 4.56
N PHE A 148 -4.21 -4.86 5.85
CA PHE A 148 -3.66 -3.86 6.74
C PHE A 148 -3.05 -4.53 7.97
N SER A 149 -1.76 -4.28 8.23
CA SER A 149 -0.98 -5.03 9.22
C SER A 149 -0.56 -4.20 10.44
N ALA A 150 -1.13 -3.00 10.62
CA ALA A 150 -0.92 -2.18 11.82
C ALA A 150 -2.16 -2.24 12.75
N PRO A 151 -2.23 -3.20 13.69
CA PRO A 151 -3.35 -3.30 14.62
C PRO A 151 -3.36 -2.11 15.60
N ASN A 152 -4.56 -1.71 16.03
CA ASN A 152 -4.81 -0.50 16.82
C ASN A 152 -4.07 0.71 16.23
N TYR A 153 -4.34 0.96 14.95
CA TYR A 153 -3.74 2.05 14.19
C TYR A 153 -3.86 3.37 14.96
N ILE A 154 -2.78 4.16 14.93
CA ILE A 154 -2.62 5.41 15.71
C ILE A 154 -2.94 5.29 17.22
N GLY A 155 -2.93 4.08 17.78
CA GLY A 155 -3.16 3.84 19.20
C GLY A 155 -4.62 3.86 19.65
N SER A 156 -5.57 4.19 18.78
CA SER A 156 -6.98 4.40 19.15
C SER A 156 -8.01 3.75 18.22
N MET A 157 -7.62 3.29 17.03
CA MET A 157 -8.55 2.75 16.03
C MET A 157 -9.09 1.35 16.37
N GLN A 158 -8.45 0.62 17.29
CA GLN A 158 -8.85 -0.73 17.75
C GLN A 158 -8.97 -1.81 16.66
N ASN A 159 -8.57 -1.52 15.42
CA ASN A 159 -8.57 -2.48 14.33
C ASN A 159 -7.59 -3.64 14.57
N LYS A 160 -7.85 -4.79 13.95
CA LYS A 160 -6.88 -5.88 13.85
C LYS A 160 -5.86 -5.62 12.74
N GLY A 161 -4.76 -6.35 12.81
CA GLY A 161 -3.84 -6.54 11.68
C GLY A 161 -4.17 -7.85 10.98
N ALA A 162 -3.82 -7.97 9.70
CA ALA A 162 -3.91 -9.24 8.97
C ALA A 162 -2.67 -9.52 8.12
N ILE A 163 -2.52 -10.79 7.77
CA ILE A 163 -1.61 -11.36 6.76
C ILE A 163 -2.49 -12.11 5.76
N CYS A 164 -2.18 -11.99 4.47
CA CYS A 164 -2.86 -12.70 3.39
C CYS A 164 -1.89 -13.72 2.78
N ASP A 165 -2.28 -14.98 2.81
CA ASP A 165 -1.47 -16.10 2.36
C ASP A 165 -2.08 -16.72 1.10
N PHE A 166 -1.22 -16.97 0.12
CA PHE A 166 -1.54 -17.68 -1.11
C PHE A 166 -0.73 -18.97 -1.17
N THR A 167 -1.42 -20.08 -1.45
CA THR A 167 -0.79 -21.36 -1.76
C THR A 167 -0.88 -21.58 -3.26
N PHE A 168 0.22 -22.02 -3.85
CA PHE A 168 0.32 -22.28 -5.27
C PHE A 168 0.62 -23.76 -5.50
N ASP A 169 -0.06 -24.35 -6.48
CA ASP A 169 0.20 -25.70 -6.93
C ASP A 169 1.47 -25.76 -7.80
N ALA A 170 1.93 -26.97 -8.10
CA ALA A 170 3.15 -27.19 -8.87
C ALA A 170 3.10 -26.61 -10.29
N ASP A 171 1.91 -26.45 -10.87
CA ASP A 171 1.69 -25.81 -12.18
C ASP A 171 1.61 -24.28 -12.11
N GLY A 172 1.73 -23.73 -10.91
CA GLY A 172 1.68 -22.31 -10.59
C GLY A 172 0.28 -21.71 -10.48
N SER A 173 -0.77 -22.53 -10.56
CA SER A 173 -2.14 -22.11 -10.23
C SER A 173 -2.32 -21.89 -8.72
N ILE A 174 -3.39 -21.21 -8.33
CA ILE A 174 -3.71 -20.94 -6.91
C ILE A 174 -4.63 -22.07 -6.43
N SER A 175 -4.25 -22.77 -5.37
CA SER A 175 -4.93 -24.00 -4.91
C SER A 175 -6.35 -23.73 -4.39
N ASP A 176 -6.49 -22.95 -3.31
CA ASP A 176 -7.77 -22.74 -2.59
C ASP A 176 -8.16 -21.24 -2.43
N GLY A 177 -7.50 -20.36 -3.19
CA GLY A 177 -7.65 -18.91 -3.08
C GLY A 177 -6.88 -18.30 -1.89
N PRO A 178 -7.10 -17.00 -1.59
CA PRO A 178 -6.44 -16.31 -0.49
C PRO A 178 -6.97 -16.76 0.87
N THR A 179 -6.07 -16.98 1.82
CA THR A 179 -6.39 -17.21 3.24
C THR A 179 -5.86 -16.06 4.09
N PHE A 180 -6.43 -15.87 5.29
CA PHE A 180 -6.13 -14.70 6.12
C PHE A 180 -5.84 -15.09 7.56
N VAL A 181 -4.72 -14.61 8.10
CA VAL A 181 -4.38 -14.71 9.52
C VAL A 181 -4.50 -13.32 10.14
N THR A 182 -5.36 -13.17 11.15
CA THR A 182 -5.55 -11.89 11.85
C THR A 182 -4.86 -11.88 13.21
N PHE A 183 -4.40 -10.70 13.64
CA PHE A 183 -3.71 -10.53 14.91
C PHE A 183 -4.08 -9.20 15.60
N GLY A 184 -4.06 -9.22 16.92
CA GLY A 184 -4.36 -8.04 17.76
C GLY A 184 -3.13 -7.19 18.06
N ALA A 185 -3.36 -5.98 18.55
CA ALA A 185 -2.29 -5.09 18.97
C ALA A 185 -1.56 -5.61 20.22
N ARG A 186 -0.29 -5.26 20.33
CA ARG A 186 0.48 -5.40 21.57
C ARG A 186 0.52 -4.05 22.29
N PRO A 187 0.70 -4.03 23.62
CA PRO A 187 0.78 -2.78 24.37
C PRO A 187 1.86 -1.84 23.82
N ILE A 188 1.49 -0.58 23.58
CA ILE A 188 2.44 0.47 23.17
C ILE A 188 3.12 1.00 24.44
N PRO A 189 4.47 1.08 24.50
CA PRO A 189 5.16 1.68 25.63
C PRO A 189 4.71 3.13 25.86
N ARG A 190 4.37 3.49 27.10
CA ARG A 190 3.83 4.82 27.45
C ARG A 190 4.70 6.00 27.01
N MET A 191 6.02 5.81 26.90
CA MET A 191 6.97 6.86 26.49
C MET A 191 7.06 7.08 24.97
N TYR A 192 6.37 6.25 24.19
CA TYR A 192 6.38 6.27 22.73
C TYR A 192 4.95 6.37 22.17
N PRO A 193 4.26 7.49 22.41
CA PRO A 193 2.98 7.74 21.76
C PRO A 193 3.17 7.78 20.23
N PRO A 194 2.13 7.40 19.45
CA PRO A 194 2.12 7.56 18.00
C PRO A 194 2.48 8.98 17.58
N MET A 195 3.20 9.14 16.46
CA MET A 195 3.51 10.45 15.88
C MET A 195 4.21 11.44 16.83
N LYS A 196 4.92 10.96 17.86
CA LYS A 196 5.68 11.78 18.82
C LYS A 196 6.57 12.86 18.19
N PHE A 197 7.12 12.57 17.00
CA PHE A 197 8.04 13.46 16.28
C PHE A 197 7.37 14.21 15.11
N SER A 198 6.06 14.03 14.92
CA SER A 198 5.29 14.71 13.88
C SER A 198 4.87 16.11 14.33
N PRO A 199 4.83 17.10 13.41
CA PRO A 199 4.13 18.37 13.65
C PRO A 199 2.66 18.21 14.05
N PHE A 200 2.01 17.10 13.67
CA PHE A 200 0.63 16.78 14.01
C PHE A 200 0.49 15.92 15.26
N GLY A 201 1.59 15.62 15.96
CA GLY A 201 1.60 14.68 17.08
C GLY A 201 0.68 15.07 18.24
N SER A 202 0.32 16.35 18.39
CA SER A 202 -0.60 16.83 19.43
C SER A 202 -2.09 16.66 19.10
N MET A 203 -2.44 16.23 17.88
CA MET A 203 -3.83 15.97 17.48
C MET A 203 -4.32 14.56 17.83
N PHE A 204 -3.44 13.71 18.36
CA PHE A 204 -3.70 12.28 18.59
C PHE A 204 -3.37 11.86 20.02
#